data_AF-A0A2T2VUC5-F1
#
_entry.id   AF-A0A2T2VUC5-F1
#
_cell.length_a   1.000
_cell.length_b   1.000
_cell.length_c   1.000
_cell.angle_alpha   90.00
_cell.angle_beta   90.00
_cell.angle_gamma   90.00
#
_symmetry.space_group_name_H-M   'P 1'
#
loop_
_entity.id
_entity.type
_entity.pdbx_description
1 polymer ?
#
loop_
_entity_poly.entity_id
_entity_poly.type
_entity_poly.pdbx_seq_one_letter_code
_entity_poly.pdbx_strand_id
1 'polypeptide(L)'
;MSHFKIYPYTCILQKAFQMKKYSLILVLLMSLNLLTAQNIFEQYQKDPAVSYLSVSPKMFEMLGKLSLNTDDPQMNGFIDMVQSMNSFKVLSTKNESIAQNMEAWLIKQIDETELETVMNLSEKDVDVQFCVVYGSDDSKVDRLVMYVKGAQKFADQEGLDVSNINFILLSIEGDIDLNQVATLTEVIDIPGGKFLKEIN
;
A
#
# COMPACT_ATOMS: atom_id res chain seq x y z
N MET A 1 -47.08 -37.36 -58.51
CA MET A 1 -47.30 -36.04 -57.87
C MET A 1 -47.16 -36.21 -56.37
N SER A 2 -45.96 -35.97 -55.83
CA SER A 2 -45.74 -35.68 -54.40
C SER A 2 -44.28 -35.23 -54.21
N HIS A 3 -44.06 -33.91 -54.25
CA HIS A 3 -42.80 -33.30 -53.84
C HIS A 3 -42.78 -33.17 -52.32
N PHE A 4 -41.87 -33.88 -51.66
CA PHE A 4 -41.58 -33.71 -50.23
C PHE A 4 -40.57 -32.56 -50.08
N LYS A 5 -41.03 -31.39 -49.59
CA LYS A 5 -40.15 -30.26 -49.22
C LYS A 5 -39.63 -30.48 -47.79
N ILE A 6 -38.33 -30.73 -47.66
CA ILE A 6 -37.62 -30.77 -46.39
C ILE A 6 -37.38 -29.31 -45.97
N TYR A 7 -37.96 -28.89 -44.83
CA TYR A 7 -37.88 -27.53 -44.29
C TYR A 7 -36.62 -27.31 -43.41
N PRO A 8 -36.15 -26.05 -43.27
CA PRO A 8 -34.77 -25.68 -42.93
C PRO A 8 -34.55 -25.52 -41.42
N TYR A 9 -34.78 -26.54 -40.61
CA TYR A 9 -34.66 -26.42 -39.15
C TYR A 9 -33.22 -26.59 -38.61
N THR A 10 -32.32 -27.20 -39.39
CA THR A 10 -30.94 -27.44 -38.98
C THR A 10 -30.08 -26.17 -38.93
N CYS A 11 -30.39 -25.17 -39.76
CA CYS A 11 -29.59 -23.94 -39.88
C CYS A 11 -29.78 -22.97 -38.69
N ILE A 12 -30.99 -22.90 -38.13
CA ILE A 12 -31.33 -21.98 -37.03
C ILE A 12 -30.71 -22.46 -35.70
N LEU A 13 -30.77 -23.76 -35.44
CA LEU A 13 -30.16 -24.38 -34.25
C LEU A 13 -28.62 -24.25 -34.25
N GLN A 14 -27.99 -24.37 -35.42
CA GLN A 14 -26.54 -24.22 -35.56
C GLN A 14 -26.07 -22.78 -35.30
N LYS A 15 -26.83 -21.76 -35.74
CA LYS A 15 -26.53 -20.35 -35.44
C LYS A 15 -26.72 -20.00 -33.95
N ALA A 16 -27.76 -20.54 -33.31
CA ALA A 16 -28.01 -20.31 -31.88
C ALA A 16 -26.90 -20.89 -30.97
N PHE A 17 -26.32 -22.04 -31.36
CA PHE A 17 -25.18 -22.63 -30.65
C PHE A 17 -23.89 -21.80 -30.83
N GLN A 18 -23.67 -21.22 -32.01
CA GLN A 18 -22.52 -20.36 -32.27
C GLN A 18 -22.59 -19.03 -31.49
N MET A 19 -23.76 -18.38 -31.39
CA MET A 19 -23.90 -17.14 -30.60
C MET A 19 -23.66 -17.34 -29.10
N LYS A 20 -24.03 -18.51 -28.54
CA LYS A 20 -23.73 -18.86 -27.14
C LYS A 20 -22.24 -19.07 -26.87
N LYS A 21 -21.47 -19.59 -27.84
CA LYS A 21 -20.01 -19.76 -27.71
C LYS A 21 -19.28 -18.42 -27.61
N TYR A 22 -19.64 -17.45 -28.45
CA TYR A 22 -19.05 -16.11 -28.40
C TYR A 22 -19.42 -15.35 -27.13
N SER A 23 -20.66 -15.49 -26.65
CA SER A 23 -21.06 -14.92 -25.35
C SER A 23 -20.27 -15.51 -24.18
N LEU A 24 -19.96 -16.81 -24.21
CA LEU A 24 -19.20 -17.48 -23.14
C LEU A 24 -17.71 -17.10 -23.18
N ILE A 25 -17.13 -16.90 -24.36
CA ILE A 25 -15.78 -16.36 -24.56
C ILE A 25 -15.68 -14.91 -24.08
N LEU A 26 -16.71 -14.08 -24.32
CA LEU A 26 -16.74 -12.69 -23.87
C LEU A 26 -16.84 -12.59 -22.34
N VAL A 27 -17.66 -13.42 -21.70
CA VAL A 27 -17.74 -13.50 -20.23
C VAL A 27 -16.43 -14.02 -19.63
N LEU A 28 -15.77 -14.99 -20.27
CA LEU A 28 -14.45 -15.47 -19.84
C LEU A 28 -13.37 -14.39 -19.97
N LEU A 29 -13.36 -13.63 -21.07
CA LEU A 29 -12.43 -12.50 -21.27
C LEU A 29 -12.68 -11.36 -20.28
N MET A 30 -13.92 -11.06 -19.93
CA MET A 30 -14.24 -10.08 -18.88
C MET A 30 -13.84 -10.57 -17.48
N SER A 31 -13.95 -11.87 -17.21
CA SER A 31 -13.59 -12.45 -15.91
C SER A 31 -12.10 -12.36 -15.58
N LEU A 32 -11.22 -12.23 -16.58
CA LEU A 32 -9.77 -12.07 -16.38
C LEU A 32 -9.39 -10.72 -15.75
N ASN A 33 -10.26 -9.71 -15.82
CA ASN A 33 -10.02 -8.39 -15.24
C ASN A 33 -10.35 -8.31 -13.73
N LEU A 34 -10.95 -9.34 -13.15
CA LEU A 34 -11.32 -9.36 -11.73
C LEU A 34 -10.14 -9.73 -10.80
N LEU A 35 -8.94 -9.96 -11.33
CA LEU A 35 -7.77 -10.36 -10.55
C LEU A 35 -6.93 -9.19 -10.02
N THR A 36 -7.30 -7.93 -10.29
CA THR A 36 -6.42 -6.75 -10.06
C THR A 36 -6.64 -6.01 -8.74
N ALA A 37 -7.12 -6.69 -7.70
CA ALA A 37 -7.25 -6.12 -6.35
C ALA A 37 -6.31 -6.77 -5.33
N GLN A 38 -5.20 -7.38 -5.77
CA GLN A 38 -4.20 -7.86 -4.84
C GLN A 38 -3.52 -6.66 -4.16
N ASN A 39 -3.52 -6.68 -2.84
CA ASN A 39 -2.81 -5.71 -2.02
C ASN A 39 -1.31 -5.75 -2.40
N ILE A 40 -0.71 -4.60 -2.75
CA ILE A 40 0.71 -4.51 -3.15
C ILE A 40 1.65 -5.14 -2.11
N PHE A 41 1.30 -5.00 -0.82
CA PHE A 41 2.03 -5.59 0.29
C PHE A 41 1.99 -7.12 0.24
N GLU A 42 0.82 -7.71 -0.04
CA GLU A 42 0.67 -9.17 -0.14
C GLU A 42 1.33 -9.75 -1.39
N GLN A 43 1.29 -9.00 -2.50
CA GLN A 43 1.91 -9.38 -3.75
C GLN A 43 3.43 -9.53 -3.60
N TYR A 44 4.06 -8.61 -2.88
CA TYR A 44 5.52 -8.53 -2.79
C TYR A 44 6.13 -9.04 -1.49
N GLN A 45 5.34 -9.42 -0.48
CA GLN A 45 5.86 -9.90 0.82
C GLN A 45 6.78 -11.12 0.75
N LYS A 46 6.76 -11.90 -0.35
CA LYS A 46 7.61 -13.10 -0.55
C LYS A 46 8.65 -12.92 -1.66
N ASP A 47 8.76 -11.72 -2.22
CA ASP A 47 9.70 -11.44 -3.30
C ASP A 47 11.12 -11.26 -2.74
N PRO A 48 12.15 -11.95 -3.27
CA PRO A 48 13.52 -11.86 -2.76
C PRO A 48 14.18 -10.49 -3.00
N ALA A 49 13.63 -9.66 -3.89
CA ALA A 49 14.10 -8.30 -4.15
C ALA A 49 13.40 -7.26 -3.25
N VAL A 50 12.61 -7.70 -2.27
CA VAL A 50 11.79 -6.86 -1.40
C VAL A 50 12.05 -7.19 0.06
N SER A 51 12.29 -6.15 0.85
CA SER A 51 12.23 -6.22 2.30
C SER A 51 10.81 -5.86 2.73
N TYR A 52 10.13 -6.79 3.40
CA TYR A 52 8.77 -6.59 3.90
C TYR A 52 8.75 -6.71 5.42
N LEU A 53 8.13 -5.73 6.06
CA LEU A 53 7.81 -5.73 7.48
C LEU A 53 6.32 -5.49 7.64
N SER A 54 5.66 -6.34 8.41
CA SER A 54 4.28 -6.12 8.84
C SER A 54 4.20 -6.37 10.33
N VAL A 55 3.69 -5.38 11.05
CA VAL A 55 3.51 -5.47 12.49
C VAL A 55 2.03 -5.34 12.80
N SER A 56 1.55 -6.25 13.66
CA SER A 56 0.19 -6.23 14.18
C SER A 56 0.20 -5.69 15.61
N PRO A 57 -0.86 -5.00 16.06
CA PRO A 57 -0.96 -4.51 17.44
C PRO A 57 -0.73 -5.60 18.48
N LYS A 58 -1.07 -6.86 18.16
CA LYS A 58 -0.86 -8.02 19.03
C LYS A 58 0.61 -8.30 19.37
N MET A 59 1.55 -7.93 18.50
CA MET A 59 2.99 -8.04 18.79
C MET A 59 3.40 -7.04 19.88
N PHE A 60 2.82 -5.83 19.87
CA PHE A 60 3.10 -4.80 20.85
C PHE A 60 2.39 -5.02 22.17
N GLU A 61 1.17 -5.56 22.17
CA GLU A 61 0.54 -6.07 23.39
C GLU A 61 1.41 -7.12 24.08
N MET A 62 2.04 -8.00 23.29
CA MET A 62 2.96 -9.01 23.81
C MET A 62 4.23 -8.37 24.37
N LEU A 63 4.81 -7.39 23.68
CA LEU A 63 5.96 -6.62 24.17
C LEU A 63 5.60 -5.84 25.44
N GLY A 64 4.52 -5.08 25.49
CA GLY A 64 4.09 -4.33 26.67
C GLY A 64 3.87 -5.22 27.90
N LYS A 65 3.39 -6.45 27.71
CA LYS A 65 3.28 -7.45 28.79
C LYS A 65 4.64 -7.98 29.28
N LEU A 66 5.66 -8.00 28.40
CA LEU A 66 7.04 -8.38 28.73
C LEU A 66 7.85 -7.20 29.28
N SER A 67 7.51 -5.97 28.88
CA SER A 67 8.18 -4.70 29.19
C SER A 67 7.70 -4.02 30.47
N LEU A 68 7.08 -4.75 31.40
CA LEU A 68 6.71 -4.25 32.74
C LEU A 68 7.92 -3.77 33.61
N ASN A 69 9.10 -3.58 33.01
CA ASN A 69 10.38 -3.24 33.64
C ASN A 69 11.16 -2.12 32.93
N THR A 70 10.58 -1.33 32.02
CA THR A 70 11.32 -0.23 31.37
C THR A 70 10.77 1.14 31.81
N ASP A 71 11.44 1.75 32.80
CA ASP A 71 11.20 3.12 33.28
C ASP A 71 11.62 4.20 32.25
N ASP A 72 11.42 3.96 30.95
CA ASP A 72 11.79 4.90 29.89
C ASP A 72 10.56 5.67 29.38
N PRO A 73 10.44 6.98 29.71
CA PRO A 73 9.30 7.81 29.29
C PRO A 73 9.17 7.95 27.77
N GLN A 74 10.25 7.78 27.00
CA GLN A 74 10.20 7.87 25.53
C GLN A 74 9.53 6.62 24.91
N MET A 75 9.66 5.47 25.56
CA MET A 75 9.08 4.22 25.10
C MET A 75 7.55 4.19 25.27
N ASN A 76 7.03 4.90 26.27
CA ASN A 76 5.59 4.95 26.55
C ASN A 76 4.79 5.62 25.43
N GLY A 77 5.26 6.77 24.92
CA GLY A 77 4.59 7.45 23.80
C GLY A 77 4.61 6.63 22.51
N PHE A 78 5.69 5.89 22.26
CA PHE A 78 5.77 4.94 21.14
C PHE A 78 4.81 3.76 21.32
N ILE A 79 4.71 3.19 22.52
CA ILE A 79 3.78 2.10 22.82
C ILE A 79 2.33 2.53 22.64
N ASP A 80 1.94 3.71 23.15
CA ASP A 80 0.56 4.21 23.06
C ASP A 80 0.13 4.46 21.60
N MET A 81 1.03 5.07 20.82
CA MET A 81 0.80 5.33 19.40
C MET A 81 0.66 4.03 18.59
N VAL A 82 1.49 3.04 18.89
CA VAL A 82 1.46 1.76 18.19
C VAL A 82 0.27 0.89 18.62
N GLN A 83 -0.20 1.03 19.86
CA GLN A 83 -1.45 0.42 20.32
C GLN A 83 -2.67 1.00 19.60
N SER A 84 -2.63 2.24 19.14
CA SER A 84 -3.72 2.84 18.34
C SER A 84 -3.68 2.44 16.86
N MET A 85 -2.61 1.76 16.41
CA MET A 85 -2.49 1.24 15.05
C MET A 85 -3.08 -0.17 14.92
N ASN A 86 -3.98 -0.34 13.96
CA ASN A 86 -4.51 -1.64 13.55
C ASN A 86 -3.54 -2.40 12.64
N SER A 87 -2.80 -1.68 11.80
CA SER A 87 -1.86 -2.28 10.85
C SER A 87 -0.68 -1.35 10.59
N PHE A 88 0.53 -1.89 10.63
CA PHE A 88 1.74 -1.21 10.16
C PHE A 88 2.43 -2.10 9.14
N LYS A 89 2.62 -1.59 7.92
CA LYS A 89 3.27 -2.32 6.82
C LYS A 89 4.30 -1.44 6.14
N VAL A 90 5.46 -2.03 5.86
CA VAL A 90 6.54 -1.40 5.10
C VAL A 90 7.02 -2.37 4.03
N LEU A 91 7.09 -1.88 2.80
CA LEU A 91 7.81 -2.49 1.70
C LEU A 91 8.99 -1.59 1.35
N SER A 92 10.16 -2.18 1.15
CA SER A 92 11.29 -1.47 0.57
C SER A 92 12.00 -2.31 -0.47
N THR A 93 12.52 -1.64 -1.49
CA THR A 93 13.18 -2.31 -2.63
C THR A 93 14.24 -1.43 -3.27
N LYS A 94 15.14 -2.08 -4.00
CA LYS A 94 16.06 -1.45 -4.97
C LYS A 94 15.60 -1.65 -6.41
N ASN A 95 14.64 -2.53 -6.64
CA ASN A 95 14.21 -2.89 -7.99
C ASN A 95 13.26 -1.81 -8.52
N GLU A 96 13.69 -1.09 -9.55
CA GLU A 96 12.92 0.00 -10.16
C GLU A 96 11.57 -0.47 -10.72
N SER A 97 11.48 -1.69 -11.24
CA SER A 97 10.21 -2.23 -11.76
C SER A 97 9.21 -2.49 -10.64
N ILE A 98 9.67 -2.97 -9.49
CA ILE A 98 8.80 -3.13 -8.32
C ILE A 98 8.40 -1.75 -7.78
N ALA A 99 9.33 -0.79 -7.76
CA ALA A 99 9.04 0.58 -7.35
C ALA A 99 7.99 1.27 -8.23
N GLN A 100 8.03 1.07 -9.54
CA GLN A 100 7.00 1.54 -10.47
C GLN A 100 5.63 0.92 -10.18
N ASN A 101 5.59 -0.36 -9.79
CA ASN A 101 4.33 -0.99 -9.39
C ASN A 101 3.80 -0.45 -8.06
N MET A 102 4.68 -0.08 -7.11
CA MET A 102 4.29 0.61 -5.88
C MET A 102 3.68 1.98 -6.17
N GLU A 103 4.30 2.76 -7.06
CA GLU A 103 3.81 4.08 -7.49
C GLU A 103 2.46 3.97 -8.22
N ALA A 104 2.34 3.03 -9.16
CA ALA A 104 1.08 2.75 -9.86
C ALA A 104 -0.03 2.32 -8.90
N TRP A 105 0.31 1.52 -7.87
CA TRP A 105 -0.63 1.16 -6.82
C TRP A 105 -1.06 2.38 -6.00
N LEU A 106 -0.13 3.27 -5.62
CA LEU A 106 -0.47 4.49 -4.87
C LEU A 106 -1.41 5.40 -5.66
N ILE A 107 -1.11 5.65 -6.94
CA ILE A 107 -1.97 6.45 -7.83
C ILE A 107 -3.36 5.84 -7.89
N LYS A 108 -3.45 4.51 -8.08
CA LYS A 108 -4.72 3.80 -8.07
C LYS A 108 -5.47 3.94 -6.75
N GLN A 109 -4.78 3.90 -5.61
CA GLN A 109 -5.43 4.12 -4.30
C GLN A 109 -5.97 5.55 -4.19
N ILE A 110 -5.23 6.56 -4.66
CA ILE A 110 -5.71 7.95 -4.66
C ILE A 110 -6.94 8.11 -5.56
N ASP A 111 -6.93 7.49 -6.74
CA ASP A 111 -8.00 7.64 -7.73
C ASP A 111 -9.28 6.84 -7.38
N GLU A 112 -9.14 5.69 -6.72
CA GLU A 112 -10.25 4.75 -6.48
C GLU A 112 -10.72 4.68 -5.01
N THR A 113 -10.05 5.34 -4.07
CA THR A 113 -10.41 5.33 -2.64
C THR A 113 -10.49 6.74 -2.05
N GLU A 114 -10.74 6.86 -0.75
CA GLU A 114 -10.77 8.13 0.00
C GLU A 114 -9.37 8.65 0.36
N LEU A 115 -8.32 8.09 -0.24
CA LEU A 115 -6.93 8.45 0.03
C LEU A 115 -6.57 9.76 -0.67
N GLU A 116 -6.33 10.83 0.10
CA GLU A 116 -6.00 12.16 -0.40
C GLU A 116 -4.51 12.45 -0.27
N THR A 117 -3.90 13.09 -1.27
CA THR A 117 -2.51 13.58 -1.16
C THR A 117 -2.49 14.85 -0.32
N VAL A 118 -1.78 14.81 0.80
CA VAL A 118 -1.65 15.94 1.72
C VAL A 118 -0.36 16.70 1.49
N MET A 119 0.71 15.98 1.18
CA MET A 119 2.03 16.58 1.00
C MET A 119 2.80 15.82 -0.07
N ASN A 120 3.47 16.59 -0.92
CA ASN A 120 4.43 16.08 -1.87
C ASN A 120 5.69 16.95 -1.77
N LEU A 121 6.81 16.32 -1.50
CA LEU A 121 8.09 16.97 -1.31
C LEU A 121 9.10 16.36 -2.28
N SER A 122 9.73 17.22 -3.06
CA SER A 122 10.82 16.82 -3.95
C SER A 122 12.04 17.67 -3.64
N GLU A 123 13.07 17.03 -3.07
CA GLU A 123 14.35 17.67 -2.80
C GLU A 123 15.52 16.89 -3.39
N LYS A 124 16.23 17.54 -4.33
CA LYS A 124 17.41 17.00 -5.03
C LYS A 124 17.09 15.68 -5.73
N ASP A 125 17.36 14.56 -5.05
CA ASP A 125 17.26 13.19 -5.54
C ASP A 125 16.24 12.36 -4.76
N VAL A 126 15.48 12.99 -3.85
CA VAL A 126 14.48 12.32 -3.02
C VAL A 126 13.12 12.94 -3.18
N ASP A 127 12.15 12.08 -3.49
CA ASP A 127 10.73 12.41 -3.57
C ASP A 127 9.99 11.70 -2.45
N VAL A 128 9.18 12.43 -1.69
CA VAL A 128 8.35 11.91 -0.61
C VAL A 128 6.92 12.38 -0.83
N GLN A 129 6.00 11.42 -0.90
CA GLN A 129 4.57 11.68 -1.00
C GLN A 129 3.85 11.11 0.22
N PHE A 130 3.07 11.97 0.88
CA PHE A 130 2.19 11.60 1.98
C PHE A 130 0.74 11.69 1.55
N CYS A 131 0.00 10.62 1.81
CA CYS A 131 -1.43 10.55 1.56
C CYS A 131 -2.16 10.05 2.81
N VAL A 132 -3.35 10.58 3.05
CA VAL A 132 -4.16 10.24 4.23
C VAL A 132 -5.60 9.92 3.85
N VAL A 133 -6.22 9.04 4.63
CA VAL A 133 -7.68 8.99 4.76
C VAL A 133 -8.00 9.63 6.10
N TYR A 134 -8.71 10.75 6.08
CA TYR A 134 -9.10 11.43 7.31
C TYR A 134 -10.10 10.58 8.09
N GLY A 135 -9.98 10.63 9.42
CA GLY A 135 -10.88 9.94 10.33
C GLY A 135 -12.14 10.74 10.61
N SER A 136 -12.75 10.45 11.76
CA SER A 136 -14.00 11.11 12.20
C SER A 136 -13.84 12.59 12.57
N ASP A 137 -12.61 13.05 12.86
CA ASP A 137 -12.28 14.46 13.05
C ASP A 137 -11.02 14.85 12.24
N ASP A 138 -10.87 16.15 11.97
CA ASP A 138 -9.81 16.69 11.09
C ASP A 138 -8.38 16.51 11.62
N SER A 139 -8.21 16.16 12.90
CA SER A 139 -6.93 15.88 13.56
C SER A 139 -6.56 14.39 13.60
N LYS A 140 -7.50 13.51 13.23
CA LYS A 140 -7.32 12.06 13.17
C LYS A 140 -7.27 11.55 11.74
N VAL A 141 -6.48 10.51 11.55
CA VAL A 141 -6.27 9.84 10.26
C VAL A 141 -6.51 8.34 10.45
N ASP A 142 -7.44 7.80 9.67
CA ASP A 142 -7.78 6.38 9.66
C ASP A 142 -6.70 5.56 8.92
N ARG A 143 -6.05 6.18 7.94
CA ARG A 143 -4.99 5.56 7.15
C ARG A 143 -3.97 6.58 6.66
N LEU A 144 -2.70 6.31 6.91
CA LEU A 144 -1.57 7.06 6.37
C LEU A 144 -0.80 6.18 5.39
N VAL A 145 -0.55 6.68 4.18
CA VAL A 145 0.31 6.04 3.20
C VAL A 145 1.44 6.99 2.85
N MET A 146 2.67 6.49 2.87
CA MET A 146 3.86 7.26 2.51
C MET A 146 4.65 6.50 1.46
N TYR A 147 5.04 7.22 0.40
CA TYR A 147 5.93 6.70 -0.63
C TYR A 147 7.18 7.56 -0.71
N VAL A 148 8.34 6.91 -0.63
CA VAL A 148 9.66 7.54 -0.73
C VAL A 148 10.40 6.96 -1.90
N LYS A 149 10.95 7.81 -2.75
CA LYS A 149 11.85 7.48 -3.85
C LYS A 149 13.17 8.19 -3.63
N GLY A 150 14.29 7.49 -3.81
CA GLY A 150 15.63 8.05 -3.66
C GLY A 150 16.25 7.94 -2.26
N ALA A 151 15.76 7.05 -1.40
CA ALA A 151 16.22 6.92 0.00
C ALA A 151 17.74 6.60 0.17
N GLN A 152 18.45 6.29 -0.92
CA GLN A 152 19.84 5.86 -0.93
C GLN A 152 20.83 6.89 -0.35
N LYS A 153 20.62 8.19 -0.57
CA LYS A 153 21.57 9.24 -0.14
C LYS A 153 21.43 9.67 1.32
N PHE A 154 20.34 9.32 1.98
CA PHE A 154 20.14 9.67 3.39
C PHE A 154 20.81 8.68 4.35
N ALA A 155 20.91 7.42 3.96
CA ALA A 155 21.62 6.38 4.71
C ALA A 155 23.11 6.69 4.90
N ASP A 156 23.74 7.29 3.87
CA ASP A 156 25.17 7.60 3.88
C ASP A 156 25.54 8.77 4.82
N GLN A 157 24.57 9.57 5.27
CA GLN A 157 24.83 10.79 6.08
C GLN A 157 24.68 10.59 7.60
N GLU A 158 23.98 9.55 8.06
CA GLU A 158 23.71 9.29 9.49
C GLU A 158 24.50 8.09 10.04
N GLY A 159 25.41 7.50 9.24
CA GLY A 159 26.25 6.37 9.68
C GLY A 159 25.50 5.06 9.92
N LEU A 160 24.24 5.00 9.48
CA LEU A 160 23.43 3.79 9.51
C LEU A 160 23.72 2.96 8.27
N ASP A 161 23.82 1.64 8.44
CA ASP A 161 24.03 0.67 7.35
C ASP A 161 22.74 0.45 6.52
N VAL A 162 22.08 1.55 6.14
CA VAL A 162 20.87 1.59 5.29
C VAL A 162 21.23 1.88 3.83
N SER A 163 22.50 1.68 3.47
CA SER A 163 23.15 1.87 2.15
C SER A 163 22.48 1.11 0.98
N ASN A 164 21.32 0.49 1.23
CA ASN A 164 20.68 -0.50 0.41
C ASN A 164 19.17 -0.27 0.18
N ILE A 165 18.62 0.93 0.41
CA ILE A 165 17.19 1.19 0.17
C ILE A 165 17.02 2.36 -0.81
N ASN A 166 16.33 2.13 -1.93
CA ASN A 166 16.07 3.18 -2.92
C ASN A 166 14.60 3.63 -2.90
N PHE A 167 13.68 2.72 -2.61
CA PHE A 167 12.24 2.99 -2.59
C PHE A 167 11.59 2.39 -1.35
N ILE A 168 10.70 3.14 -0.72
CA ILE A 168 9.94 2.73 0.47
C ILE A 168 8.46 3.03 0.23
N LEU A 169 7.61 2.06 0.52
CA LEU A 169 6.17 2.23 0.62
C LEU A 169 5.73 1.81 2.02
N LEU A 170 5.14 2.74 2.76
CA LEU A 170 4.68 2.55 4.12
C LEU A 170 3.16 2.78 4.18
N SER A 171 2.47 1.94 4.93
CA SER A 171 1.04 2.07 5.22
C SER A 171 0.80 1.85 6.70
N ILE A 172 0.13 2.80 7.34
CA ILE A 172 -0.38 2.70 8.70
C ILE A 172 -1.89 2.82 8.64
N GLU A 173 -2.60 1.93 9.31
CA GLU A 173 -4.06 1.98 9.47
C GLU A 173 -4.35 1.96 10.97
N GLY A 174 -5.26 2.82 11.44
CA GLY A 174 -5.54 2.99 12.87
C GLY A 174 -6.21 4.32 13.17
N ASP A 175 -6.43 4.62 14.44
CA ASP A 175 -6.83 5.97 14.88
C ASP A 175 -5.55 6.76 15.19
N ILE A 176 -5.01 7.41 14.15
CA ILE A 176 -3.69 8.03 14.19
C ILE A 176 -3.84 9.53 14.38
N ASP A 177 -3.17 10.09 15.38
CA ASP A 177 -3.04 11.53 15.54
C ASP A 177 -1.91 12.06 14.65
N LEU A 178 -2.21 12.96 13.71
CA LEU A 178 -1.20 13.54 12.82
C LEU A 178 -0.06 14.24 13.58
N ASN A 179 -0.35 14.80 14.76
CA ASN A 179 0.68 15.44 15.58
C ASN A 179 1.73 14.45 16.11
N GLN A 180 1.36 13.16 16.21
CA GLN A 180 2.26 12.07 16.61
C GLN A 180 3.01 11.44 15.42
N VAL A 181 2.55 11.68 14.18
CA VAL A 181 3.22 11.21 12.95
C VAL A 181 4.57 11.91 12.73
N ALA A 182 4.71 13.17 13.15
CA ALA A 182 6.01 13.83 13.16
C ALA A 182 7.02 13.11 14.08
N THR A 183 6.55 12.52 15.19
CA THR A 183 7.38 11.72 16.11
C THR A 183 7.73 10.35 15.52
N LEU A 184 6.86 9.75 14.68
CA LEU A 184 7.15 8.50 13.95
C LEU A 184 8.42 8.58 13.10
N THR A 185 8.64 9.74 12.48
CA THR A 185 9.84 10.01 11.70
C THR A 185 11.09 10.35 12.52
N GLU A 186 10.95 10.58 13.83
CA GLU A 186 12.08 10.73 14.76
C GLU A 186 12.50 9.39 15.38
N VAL A 187 11.54 8.49 15.60
CA VAL A 187 11.78 7.18 16.23
C VAL A 187 12.22 6.13 15.21
N ILE A 188 11.62 6.17 14.02
CA ILE A 188 12.10 5.42 12.87
C ILE A 188 12.88 6.44 12.07
N ASP A 189 14.20 6.29 11.96
CA ASP A 189 15.09 7.20 11.21
C ASP A 189 14.79 7.14 9.70
N ILE A 190 13.59 7.58 9.35
CA ILE A 190 13.06 7.63 8.00
C ILE A 190 13.44 9.01 7.45
N PRO A 191 14.14 9.06 6.31
CA PRO A 191 14.44 10.32 5.65
C PRO A 191 13.15 11.00 5.20
N GLY A 192 12.65 11.91 6.03
CA GLY A 192 11.35 12.55 5.86
C GLY A 192 10.94 13.41 7.06
N GLY A 193 11.34 13.04 8.28
CA GLY A 193 10.89 13.74 9.49
C GLY A 193 11.41 15.17 9.69
N LYS A 194 12.59 15.46 9.14
CA LYS A 194 13.16 16.81 9.17
C LYS A 194 12.25 17.81 8.43
N PHE A 195 11.47 17.36 7.44
CA PHE A 195 10.60 18.20 6.62
C PHE A 195 9.25 18.52 7.26
N LEU A 196 8.75 17.66 8.16
CA LEU A 196 7.49 17.89 8.88
C LEU A 196 7.63 18.96 9.99
N LYS A 197 8.85 19.21 10.45
CA LYS A 197 9.13 20.24 11.49
C LYS A 197 9.18 21.67 10.97
N GLU A 198 9.44 21.88 9.68
CA GLU A 198 9.53 23.23 9.11
C GLU A 198 8.16 23.86 8.77
N ILE A 199 7.08 23.11 8.94
CA ILE A 199 5.71 23.52 8.57
C ILE A 199 4.87 23.89 9.81
N ASN A 200 5.50 24.09 10.96
CA ASN A 200 4.86 24.59 12.19
C ASN A 200 5.47 25.90 12.67
#